data_AF-A0A511DGL0-F1
#
_entry.id   AF-A0A511DGL0-F1
#
_cell.length_a   1.000
_cell.length_b   1.000
_cell.length_c   1.000
_cell.angle_alpha   90.00
_cell.angle_beta   90.00
_cell.angle_gamma   90.00
#
_symmetry.space_group_name_H-M   'P 1'
#
loop_
_entity.id
_entity.type
_entity.pdbx_description
1 polymer ?
#
loop_
_entity_poly.entity_id
_entity_poly.type
_entity_poly.pdbx_seq_one_letter_code
_entity_poly.pdbx_strand_id
1 'polypeptide(L)'
;MSTQQSDAFAQLGIALLVAIAVVYLVMVLTFGSLLQPLILLISIPFAATGALGLLRATNTPLGVPALIGMLMLVGIVVTNAIVLIDLVNQRRRAGVPLREAILDGAAQRLRPILMTAVATVFALLPMALGLTGGGVFISQPLAIVVIGGLISSTLLTLVLVPVLYSLVERFRDRLRRRRRAPAPVLPGEPAAVEEPRESPWTEPETAPLPVVPGVHGRVGDRSGRALRGVEVSLFDTAGELLTTTETAPDGTYRIDVDGGGEYVVAARSGEREPVAELVTVNGGPAWYDLIVDGPGAATGVVRDPAGHGVVATVTLVDDRGEVVAAGRTDAAGRYELRDVAAGEYHLLVAAAGSSATTRVTVPATGSVTTEVDVPAAPVAAPN
;
A
#
# COMPACT_ATOMS: atom_id res chain seq x y z
N MET A 1 29.59 19.48 -43.57
CA MET A 1 28.23 19.58 -43.00
C MET A 1 27.65 18.20 -42.72
N SER A 2 27.61 17.26 -43.68
CA SER A 2 27.12 15.89 -43.44
C SER A 2 27.93 15.07 -42.43
N THR A 3 29.27 15.18 -42.42
CA THR A 3 30.16 14.48 -41.48
C THR A 3 30.02 14.99 -40.03
N GLN A 4 30.01 16.31 -39.83
CA GLN A 4 29.78 16.90 -38.51
C GLN A 4 28.39 16.54 -37.94
N GLN A 5 27.38 16.44 -38.80
CA GLN A 5 26.03 16.06 -38.40
C GLN A 5 25.96 14.57 -38.04
N SER A 6 26.58 13.67 -38.82
CA SER A 6 26.65 12.24 -38.48
C SER A 6 27.42 11.99 -37.18
N ASP A 7 28.51 12.72 -36.94
CA ASP A 7 29.30 12.61 -35.72
C ASP A 7 28.48 13.06 -34.50
N ALA A 8 27.74 14.16 -34.62
CA ALA A 8 26.83 14.63 -33.55
C ALA A 8 25.72 13.61 -33.24
N PHE A 9 25.12 12.99 -34.27
CA PHE A 9 24.12 11.94 -34.08
C PHE A 9 24.71 10.70 -33.39
N ALA A 10 25.91 10.27 -33.78
CA ALA A 10 26.60 9.14 -33.14
C ALA A 10 26.93 9.43 -31.67
N GLN A 11 27.45 10.63 -31.37
CA GLN A 11 27.74 11.06 -29.99
C GLN A 11 26.48 11.11 -29.12
N LEU A 12 25.37 11.63 -29.64
CA LEU A 12 24.10 11.65 -28.92
C LEU A 12 23.49 10.27 -28.74
N GLY A 13 23.65 9.38 -29.72
CA GLY A 13 23.25 7.97 -29.59
C GLY A 13 24.03 7.26 -28.48
N ILE A 14 25.35 7.48 -28.41
CA ILE A 14 26.19 6.97 -27.33
C ILE A 14 25.76 7.60 -25.99
N ALA A 15 25.51 8.91 -25.95
CA ALA A 15 25.05 9.60 -24.74
C ALA A 15 23.72 9.03 -24.23
N LEU A 16 22.79 8.67 -25.13
CA LEU A 16 21.54 8.02 -24.76
C LEU A 16 21.76 6.64 -24.13
N LEU A 17 22.65 5.81 -24.71
CA LEU A 17 23.00 4.51 -24.14
C LEU A 17 23.67 4.64 -22.77
N VAL A 18 24.60 5.59 -22.62
CA VAL A 18 25.25 5.89 -21.34
C VAL A 18 24.22 6.36 -20.31
N ALA A 19 23.28 7.24 -20.70
CA ALA A 19 22.22 7.69 -19.80
C ALA A 19 21.35 6.53 -19.32
N ILE A 20 20.95 5.63 -20.22
CA ILE A 20 20.18 4.41 -19.86
C ILE A 20 20.98 3.53 -18.89
N ALA A 21 22.28 3.34 -19.13
CA ALA A 21 23.14 2.54 -18.26
C ALA A 21 23.33 3.16 -16.87
N VAL A 22 23.53 4.48 -16.79
CA VAL A 22 23.65 5.22 -15.53
C VAL A 22 22.34 5.16 -14.75
N VAL A 23 21.21 5.38 -15.42
CA VAL A 23 19.88 5.27 -14.81
C VAL A 23 19.64 3.86 -14.27
N TYR A 24 19.98 2.83 -15.04
CA TYR A 24 19.90 1.44 -14.58
C TYR A 24 20.76 1.22 -13.32
N LEU A 25 22.00 1.67 -13.31
CA LEU A 25 22.90 1.52 -12.15
C LEU A 25 22.32 2.19 -10.91
N VAL A 26 21.86 3.44 -11.02
CA VAL A 26 21.23 4.17 -9.91
C VAL A 26 20.02 3.41 -9.38
N MET A 27 19.17 2.89 -10.26
CA MET A 27 17.98 2.14 -9.84
C MET A 27 18.29 0.80 -9.17
N VAL A 28 19.34 0.10 -9.62
CA VAL A 28 19.82 -1.12 -8.93
C VAL A 28 20.24 -0.78 -7.51
N LEU A 29 20.92 0.34 -7.31
CA LEU A 29 21.30 0.84 -5.98
C LEU A 29 20.07 1.24 -5.15
N THR A 30 19.08 1.90 -5.76
CA THR A 30 17.85 2.32 -5.06
C THR A 30 16.98 1.14 -4.63
N PHE A 31 16.79 0.14 -5.50
CA PHE A 31 15.86 -0.97 -5.24
C PHE A 31 16.51 -2.21 -4.65
N GLY A 32 17.84 -2.32 -4.65
CA GLY A 32 18.55 -3.52 -4.19
C GLY A 32 18.21 -4.76 -5.01
N SER A 33 17.80 -4.59 -6.27
CA SER A 33 17.38 -5.67 -7.17
C SER A 33 17.81 -5.38 -8.60
N LEU A 34 18.29 -6.39 -9.32
CA LEU A 34 18.67 -6.27 -10.73
C LEU A 34 17.48 -6.40 -11.69
N LEU A 35 16.45 -7.17 -11.29
CA LEU A 35 15.30 -7.43 -12.16
C LEU A 35 14.31 -6.27 -12.19
N GLN A 36 14.09 -5.59 -11.06
CA GLN A 36 13.10 -4.51 -10.99
C GLN A 36 13.47 -3.31 -11.90
N PRO A 37 14.72 -2.81 -11.90
CA PRO A 37 15.14 -1.77 -12.84
C PRO A 37 15.07 -2.22 -14.31
N LEU A 38 15.38 -3.49 -14.59
CA LEU A 38 15.32 -4.02 -15.95
C LEU A 38 13.90 -3.98 -16.51
N ILE A 39 12.90 -4.32 -15.70
CA ILE A 39 11.48 -4.23 -16.08
C ILE A 39 11.11 -2.78 -16.44
N LEU A 40 11.66 -1.80 -15.72
CA LEU A 40 11.40 -0.39 -15.99
C LEU A 40 12.10 0.10 -17.26
N LEU A 41 13.29 -0.40 -17.57
CA LEU A 41 13.98 -0.08 -18.83
C LEU A 41 13.18 -0.49 -20.07
N ILE A 42 12.31 -1.51 -19.97
CA ILE A 42 11.42 -1.92 -21.07
C ILE A 42 10.46 -0.79 -21.46
N SER A 43 10.13 0.15 -20.57
CA SER A 43 9.25 1.29 -20.89
C SER A 43 9.89 2.32 -21.82
N ILE A 44 11.23 2.41 -21.86
CA ILE A 44 11.99 3.38 -22.67
C ILE A 44 11.75 3.20 -24.17
N PRO A 45 11.92 2.00 -24.78
CA PRO A 45 11.65 1.82 -26.21
C PRO A 45 10.19 2.13 -26.57
N PHE A 46 9.24 1.92 -25.68
CA PHE A 46 7.84 2.32 -25.92
C PHE A 46 7.63 3.84 -25.85
N ALA A 47 8.31 4.54 -24.94
CA ALA A 47 8.34 5.99 -24.95
C ALA A 47 8.96 6.52 -26.25
N ALA A 48 10.07 5.94 -26.70
CA ALA A 48 10.69 6.28 -27.98
C ALA A 48 9.73 6.02 -29.17
N THR A 49 8.95 4.94 -29.13
CA THR A 49 7.94 4.63 -30.16
C THR A 49 6.86 5.72 -30.23
N GLY A 50 6.39 6.22 -29.08
CA GLY A 50 5.44 7.33 -29.03
C GLY A 50 6.02 8.65 -29.55
N ALA A 51 7.27 8.94 -29.19
CA ALA A 51 7.98 10.12 -29.68
C ALA A 51 8.17 10.08 -31.21
N LEU A 52 8.65 8.95 -31.74
CA LEU A 52 8.82 8.73 -33.17
C LEU A 52 7.49 8.76 -33.91
N GLY A 53 6.45 8.16 -33.34
CA GLY A 53 5.10 8.17 -33.88
C GLY A 53 4.53 9.58 -34.02
N LEU A 54 4.73 10.43 -33.00
CA LEU A 54 4.25 11.81 -33.06
C LEU A 54 5.07 12.65 -34.03
N LEU A 55 6.40 12.48 -34.11
CA LEU A 55 7.24 13.13 -35.13
C LEU A 55 6.80 12.78 -36.55
N ARG A 56 6.45 11.50 -36.77
CA ARG A 56 5.93 11.02 -38.04
C ARG A 56 4.58 11.67 -38.36
N ALA A 57 3.68 11.77 -37.38
CA ALA A 57 2.37 12.37 -37.53
C ALA A 57 2.44 13.88 -37.81
N THR A 58 3.39 14.60 -37.20
CA THR A 58 3.60 16.04 -37.40
C THR A 58 4.56 16.37 -38.55
N ASN A 59 5.02 15.35 -39.32
CA ASN A 59 6.02 15.48 -40.39
C ASN A 59 7.28 16.27 -39.97
N THR A 60 7.70 16.11 -38.71
CA THR A 60 8.86 16.80 -38.16
C THR A 60 10.11 15.92 -38.24
N PRO A 61 11.25 16.41 -38.77
CA PRO A 61 12.43 15.58 -38.95
C PRO A 61 13.09 15.20 -37.62
N LEU A 62 13.69 14.01 -37.56
CA LEU A 62 14.51 13.55 -36.44
C LEU A 62 15.88 14.25 -36.47
N GLY A 63 15.95 15.44 -35.85
CA GLY A 63 17.18 16.22 -35.73
C GLY A 63 17.89 16.08 -34.38
N VAL A 64 18.99 16.82 -34.22
CA VAL A 64 19.71 16.97 -32.95
C VAL A 64 18.77 17.39 -31.79
N PRO A 65 17.85 18.37 -31.95
CA PRO A 65 16.93 18.73 -30.87
C PRO A 65 15.96 17.60 -30.48
N ALA A 66 15.54 16.78 -31.44
CA ALA A 66 14.69 15.62 -31.18
C ALA A 66 15.45 14.57 -30.34
N LEU A 67 16.74 14.34 -30.61
CA LEU A 67 17.57 13.47 -29.79
C LEU A 67 17.77 14.00 -28.36
N ILE A 68 17.95 15.31 -28.19
CA ILE A 68 18.00 15.94 -26.86
C ILE A 68 16.66 15.72 -26.13
N GLY A 69 15.54 15.86 -26.83
CA GLY A 69 14.22 15.49 -26.32
C GLY A 69 14.12 14.03 -25.87
N MET A 70 14.68 13.09 -26.65
CA MET A 70 14.72 11.67 -26.28
C MET A 70 15.59 11.41 -25.04
N LEU A 71 16.71 12.12 -24.91
CA LEU A 71 17.56 12.05 -23.72
C LEU A 71 16.82 12.52 -22.47
N MET A 72 16.07 13.62 -22.55
CA MET A 72 15.22 14.10 -21.44
C MET A 72 14.10 13.11 -21.10
N LEU A 73 13.47 12.51 -22.11
CA LEU A 73 12.42 11.52 -21.92
C LEU A 73 12.87 10.33 -21.07
N VAL A 74 14.11 9.85 -21.24
CA VAL A 74 14.64 8.73 -20.42
C VAL A 74 14.48 9.03 -18.93
N GLY A 75 14.84 10.23 -18.49
CA GLY A 75 14.68 10.63 -17.09
C GLY A 75 13.22 10.72 -16.68
N ILE A 76 12.40 11.45 -17.45
CA ILE A 76 11.00 11.72 -17.09
C ILE A 76 10.18 10.42 -16.98
N VAL A 77 10.34 9.52 -17.95
CA VAL A 77 9.64 8.23 -18.00
C VAL A 77 10.02 7.37 -16.80
N VAL A 78 11.32 7.33 -16.50
CA VAL A 78 11.85 6.49 -15.42
C VAL A 78 11.45 7.04 -14.05
N THR A 79 11.41 8.36 -13.85
CA THR A 79 10.95 8.95 -12.57
C THR A 79 9.53 8.51 -12.22
N ASN A 80 8.60 8.57 -13.17
CA ASN A 80 7.22 8.14 -12.95
C ASN A 80 7.15 6.64 -12.58
N ALA A 81 7.97 5.82 -13.23
CA ALA A 81 7.99 4.38 -13.00
C ALA A 81 8.69 3.97 -11.69
N ILE A 82 9.76 4.68 -11.30
CA ILE A 82 10.47 4.50 -10.02
C ILE A 82 9.50 4.66 -8.86
N VAL A 83 8.76 5.76 -8.88
CA VAL A 83 7.85 6.18 -7.81
C VAL A 83 6.70 5.18 -7.61
N LEU A 84 6.23 4.56 -8.69
CA LEU A 84 5.25 3.47 -8.64
C LEU A 84 5.83 2.18 -8.04
N ILE A 85 6.97 1.70 -8.57
CA ILE A 85 7.59 0.46 -8.07
C ILE A 85 8.02 0.61 -6.61
N ASP A 86 8.53 1.78 -6.21
CA ASP A 86 8.91 2.02 -4.82
C ASP A 86 7.70 1.88 -3.88
N LEU A 87 6.55 2.45 -4.25
CA LEU A 87 5.33 2.33 -3.45
C LEU A 87 4.84 0.87 -3.36
N VAL A 88 4.84 0.14 -4.49
CA VAL A 88 4.48 -1.28 -4.51
C VAL A 88 5.44 -2.09 -3.62
N ASN A 89 6.74 -1.80 -3.68
CA ASN A 89 7.74 -2.44 -2.83
C ASN A 89 7.56 -2.09 -1.35
N GLN A 90 7.23 -0.85 -1.00
CA GLN A 90 6.93 -0.46 0.38
C GLN A 90 5.71 -1.23 0.91
N ARG A 91 4.62 -1.31 0.14
CA ARG A 91 3.42 -2.09 0.50
C ARG A 91 3.72 -3.58 0.65
N ARG A 92 4.55 -4.14 -0.23
CA ARG A 92 5.03 -5.53 -0.14
C ARG A 92 5.86 -5.78 1.13
N ARG A 93 6.69 -4.82 1.56
CA ARG A 93 7.44 -4.91 2.83
C ARG A 93 6.51 -4.81 4.05
N ALA A 94 5.39 -4.11 3.92
CA ALA A 94 4.33 -4.06 4.93
C ALA A 94 3.45 -5.34 4.98
N GLY A 95 3.76 -6.37 4.20
CA GLY A 95 3.06 -7.65 4.21
C GLY A 95 1.84 -7.74 3.27
N VAL A 96 1.51 -6.66 2.55
CA VAL A 96 0.38 -6.65 1.62
C VAL A 96 0.62 -7.63 0.46
N PRO A 97 -0.36 -8.49 0.11
CA PRO A 97 -0.21 -9.42 -1.00
C PRO A 97 0.06 -8.69 -2.31
N LEU A 98 0.90 -9.29 -3.17
CA LEU A 98 1.42 -8.67 -4.39
C LEU A 98 0.35 -8.01 -5.26
N ARG A 99 -0.79 -8.68 -5.46
CA ARG A 99 -1.86 -8.18 -6.33
C ARG A 99 -2.48 -6.90 -5.77
N GLU A 100 -2.76 -6.88 -4.48
CA GLU A 100 -3.34 -5.74 -3.78
C GLU A 100 -2.34 -4.58 -3.72
N ALA A 101 -1.08 -4.86 -3.41
CA ALA A 101 -0.01 -3.86 -3.41
C ALA A 101 0.15 -3.15 -4.78
N ILE A 102 0.01 -3.89 -5.88
CA ILE A 102 0.04 -3.33 -7.24
C ILE A 102 -1.20 -2.47 -7.52
N LEU A 103 -2.40 -2.95 -7.17
CA LEU A 103 -3.66 -2.23 -7.43
C LEU A 103 -3.71 -0.93 -6.63
N ASP A 104 -3.43 -0.99 -5.34
CA ASP A 104 -3.36 0.17 -4.46
C ASP A 104 -2.29 1.16 -4.91
N GLY A 105 -1.09 0.64 -5.21
CA GLY A 105 0.03 1.45 -5.67
C GLY A 105 -0.28 2.17 -6.97
N ALA A 106 -0.90 1.48 -7.93
CA ALA A 106 -1.31 2.08 -9.21
C ALA A 106 -2.41 3.13 -9.01
N ALA A 107 -3.42 2.84 -8.19
CA ALA A 107 -4.53 3.76 -7.92
C ALA A 107 -4.05 5.06 -7.24
N GLN A 108 -3.16 4.95 -6.25
CA GLN A 108 -2.61 6.12 -5.54
C GLN A 108 -1.70 6.99 -6.42
N ARG A 109 -1.02 6.39 -7.39
CA ARG A 109 -0.10 7.11 -8.28
C ARG A 109 -0.75 7.65 -9.55
N LEU A 110 -1.93 7.14 -9.93
CA LEU A 110 -2.64 7.58 -11.12
C LEU A 110 -2.84 9.11 -11.12
N ARG A 111 -3.33 9.69 -10.02
CA ARG A 111 -3.56 11.13 -9.91
C ARG A 111 -2.26 11.95 -10.01
N PRO A 112 -1.21 11.69 -9.21
CA PRO A 112 0.08 12.38 -9.37
C PRO A 112 0.74 12.24 -10.74
N ILE A 113 0.74 11.04 -11.33
CA ILE A 113 1.36 10.79 -12.65
C ILE A 113 0.62 11.55 -13.75
N LEU A 114 -0.72 11.55 -13.73
CA LEU A 114 -1.50 12.31 -14.70
C LEU A 114 -1.30 13.82 -14.51
N MET A 115 -1.21 14.30 -13.28
CA MET A 115 -0.95 15.71 -12.99
C MET A 115 0.37 16.18 -13.62
N THR A 116 1.47 15.44 -13.41
CA THR A 116 2.78 15.81 -13.98
C THR A 116 2.80 15.69 -15.50
N ALA A 117 2.15 14.65 -16.04
CA ALA A 117 2.07 14.43 -17.47
C ALA A 117 1.32 15.56 -18.17
N VAL A 118 0.11 15.88 -17.69
CA VAL A 118 -0.74 16.92 -18.25
C VAL A 118 -0.07 18.29 -18.13
N ALA A 119 0.54 18.60 -16.98
CA ALA A 119 1.28 19.85 -16.79
C ALA A 119 2.43 20.00 -17.80
N THR A 120 3.22 18.94 -18.00
CA THR A 120 4.34 18.95 -18.95
C THR A 120 3.85 19.10 -20.39
N VAL A 121 2.77 18.39 -20.75
CA VAL A 121 2.16 18.50 -22.08
C VAL A 121 1.67 19.94 -22.33
N PHE A 122 0.92 20.54 -21.40
CA PHE A 122 0.45 21.92 -21.55
C PHE A 122 1.60 22.94 -21.58
N ALA A 123 2.65 22.74 -20.80
CA ALA A 123 3.83 23.61 -20.82
C ALA A 123 4.55 23.59 -22.18
N LEU A 124 4.62 22.43 -22.82
CA LEU A 124 5.31 22.25 -24.11
C LEU A 124 4.39 22.43 -25.32
N LEU A 125 3.07 22.49 -25.13
CA LEU A 125 2.09 22.55 -26.22
C LEU A 125 2.29 23.77 -27.14
N PRO A 126 2.49 25.02 -26.65
CA PRO A 126 2.70 26.18 -27.53
C PRO A 126 3.98 26.05 -28.37
N MET A 127 5.01 25.44 -27.80
CA MET A 127 6.29 25.20 -28.46
C MET A 127 6.16 24.10 -29.53
N ALA A 128 5.40 23.03 -29.24
CA ALA A 128 5.12 21.96 -30.21
C ALA A 128 4.25 22.43 -31.39
N LEU A 129 3.35 23.38 -31.14
CA LEU A 129 2.53 24.03 -32.18
C LEU A 129 3.29 25.11 -32.95
N GLY A 130 4.52 25.45 -32.55
CA GLY A 130 5.33 26.47 -33.21
C GLY A 130 4.81 27.90 -33.05
N LEU A 131 4.00 28.16 -32.02
CA LEU A 131 3.42 29.48 -31.75
C LEU A 131 4.44 30.48 -31.18
N THR A 132 5.63 30.02 -30.80
CA THR A 132 6.70 30.82 -30.21
C THR A 132 7.63 31.39 -31.30
N GLY A 133 7.45 32.65 -31.68
CA GLY A 133 8.27 33.34 -32.69
C GLY A 133 9.78 33.31 -32.38
N GLY A 134 10.60 33.10 -33.42
CA GLY A 134 12.07 33.24 -33.40
C GLY A 134 12.89 31.96 -33.23
N GLY A 135 12.34 30.91 -32.61
CA GLY A 135 13.05 29.64 -32.33
C GLY A 135 12.34 28.36 -32.82
N VAL A 136 11.24 28.51 -33.55
CA VAL A 136 10.28 27.44 -33.93
C VAL A 136 10.98 26.19 -34.47
N PHE A 137 11.96 26.34 -35.37
CA PHE A 137 12.59 25.20 -36.04
C PHE A 137 13.50 24.36 -35.15
N ILE A 138 13.98 24.90 -34.03
CA ILE A 138 14.93 24.20 -33.15
C ILE A 138 14.21 23.59 -31.96
N SER A 139 13.24 24.31 -31.38
CA SER A 139 12.55 23.89 -30.15
C SER A 139 11.32 23.00 -30.40
N GLN A 140 10.69 23.11 -31.58
CA GLN A 140 9.50 22.33 -31.91
C GLN A 140 9.76 20.81 -31.95
N PRO A 141 10.80 20.27 -32.63
CA PRO A 141 11.03 18.82 -32.65
C PRO A 141 11.29 18.24 -31.26
N LEU A 142 11.95 19.02 -30.40
CA LEU A 142 12.21 18.65 -29.00
C LEU A 142 10.90 18.53 -28.22
N ALA A 143 10.01 19.52 -28.33
CA ALA A 143 8.72 19.51 -27.63
C ALA A 143 7.81 18.38 -28.10
N ILE A 144 7.76 18.12 -29.41
CA ILE A 144 6.97 17.04 -30.00
C ILE A 144 7.49 15.67 -29.52
N VAL A 145 8.80 15.45 -29.52
CA VAL A 145 9.39 14.22 -28.97
C VAL A 145 8.91 14.01 -27.53
N VAL A 146 9.10 15.02 -26.67
CA VAL A 146 8.76 14.90 -25.24
C VAL A 146 7.26 14.65 -25.05
N ILE A 147 6.38 15.38 -25.73
CA ILE A 147 4.93 15.17 -25.62
C ILE A 147 4.54 13.76 -26.09
N GLY A 148 4.97 13.34 -27.28
CA GLY A 148 4.60 12.05 -27.85
C GLY A 148 5.12 10.88 -27.04
N GLY A 149 6.38 10.97 -26.59
CA GLY A 149 6.97 9.95 -25.74
C GLY A 149 6.33 9.89 -24.37
N LEU A 150 5.98 11.05 -23.78
CA LEU A 150 5.38 11.12 -22.47
C LEU A 150 3.95 10.57 -22.49
N ILE A 151 3.11 10.94 -23.46
CA ILE A 151 1.74 10.40 -23.59
C ILE A 151 1.78 8.87 -23.74
N SER A 152 2.59 8.36 -24.67
CA SER A 152 2.76 6.92 -24.87
C SER A 152 3.26 6.24 -23.60
N SER A 153 4.31 6.78 -22.98
CA SER A 153 4.90 6.20 -21.78
C SER A 153 3.97 6.24 -20.57
N THR A 154 3.14 7.27 -20.40
CA THR A 154 2.25 7.40 -19.25
C THR A 154 1.12 6.38 -19.33
N LEU A 155 0.48 6.28 -20.50
CA LEU A 155 -0.54 5.26 -20.75
C LEU A 155 0.04 3.85 -20.56
N LEU A 156 1.24 3.63 -21.10
CA LEU A 156 1.87 2.34 -21.02
C LEU A 156 2.40 2.04 -19.61
N THR A 157 2.93 3.02 -18.87
CA THR A 157 3.43 2.82 -17.50
C THR A 157 2.29 2.43 -16.55
N LEU A 158 1.11 3.04 -16.70
CA LEU A 158 -0.06 2.74 -15.88
C LEU A 158 -0.63 1.33 -16.12
N VAL A 159 -0.41 0.73 -17.30
CA VAL A 159 -0.93 -0.60 -17.66
C VAL A 159 0.16 -1.67 -17.62
N LEU A 160 1.28 -1.42 -18.29
CA LEU A 160 2.36 -2.35 -18.52
C LEU A 160 3.19 -2.62 -17.26
N VAL A 161 3.48 -1.60 -16.43
CA VAL A 161 4.30 -1.80 -15.21
C VAL A 161 3.59 -2.71 -14.20
N PRO A 162 2.29 -2.52 -13.88
CA PRO A 162 1.51 -3.46 -13.07
C PRO A 162 1.54 -4.89 -13.60
N VAL A 163 1.33 -5.05 -14.91
CA VAL A 163 1.26 -6.37 -15.56
C VAL A 163 2.61 -7.06 -15.55
N LEU A 164 3.69 -6.40 -16.00
CA LEU A 164 5.04 -6.95 -16.03
C LEU A 164 5.53 -7.30 -14.62
N TYR A 165 5.32 -6.43 -13.64
CA TYR A 165 5.71 -6.70 -12.26
C TYR A 165 4.95 -7.92 -11.71
N SER A 166 3.63 -8.01 -11.96
CA SER A 166 2.83 -9.17 -11.54
C SER A 166 3.30 -10.48 -12.20
N LEU A 167 3.69 -10.44 -13.48
CA LEU A 167 4.14 -11.60 -14.23
C LEU A 167 5.46 -12.12 -13.67
N VAL A 168 6.45 -11.22 -13.54
CA VAL A 168 7.79 -11.57 -13.07
C VAL A 168 7.75 -12.10 -11.65
N GLU A 169 6.99 -11.46 -10.76
CA GLU A 169 6.95 -11.86 -9.37
C GLU A 169 6.16 -13.16 -9.17
N ARG A 170 5.07 -13.41 -9.93
CA ARG A 170 4.40 -14.73 -9.98
C ARG A 170 5.32 -15.84 -10.49
N PHE A 171 6.23 -15.54 -11.41
CA PHE A 171 7.25 -16.49 -11.87
C PHE A 171 8.27 -16.77 -10.76
N ARG A 172 8.70 -15.75 -10.04
CA ARG A 172 9.64 -15.86 -8.93
C ARG A 172 9.07 -16.66 -7.76
N ASP A 173 7.80 -16.45 -7.41
CA ASP A 173 7.10 -17.19 -6.36
C ASP A 173 6.90 -18.66 -6.75
N ARG A 174 6.55 -18.96 -8.02
CA ARG A 174 6.50 -20.34 -8.52
C ARG A 174 7.86 -21.04 -8.44
N LEU A 175 8.94 -20.34 -8.77
CA LEU A 175 10.29 -20.91 -8.71
C LEU A 175 10.75 -21.15 -7.26
N ARG A 176 10.37 -20.27 -6.33
CA ARG A 176 10.61 -20.42 -4.88
C ARG A 176 9.80 -21.57 -4.28
N ARG A 177 8.53 -21.75 -4.68
CA ARG A 177 7.69 -22.87 -4.26
C ARG A 177 8.23 -24.21 -4.78
N ARG A 178 8.73 -24.26 -6.03
CA ARG A 178 9.40 -25.47 -6.57
C ARG A 178 10.70 -25.84 -5.85
N ARG A 179 11.46 -24.85 -5.35
CA ARG A 179 12.65 -25.10 -4.54
C ARG A 179 12.37 -25.46 -3.07
N ARG A 180 11.14 -25.24 -2.60
CA ARG A 180 10.66 -25.60 -1.25
C ARG A 180 9.73 -26.81 -1.23
N ALA A 181 9.55 -27.50 -2.35
CA ALA A 181 8.82 -28.76 -2.36
C ALA A 181 9.53 -29.76 -1.42
N PRO A 182 8.83 -30.38 -0.46
CA PRO A 182 9.41 -31.40 0.40
C PRO A 182 10.01 -32.52 -0.44
N ALA A 183 11.14 -33.09 0.01
CA ALA A 183 11.71 -34.28 -0.60
C ALA A 183 10.62 -35.37 -0.73
N PRO A 184 10.59 -36.13 -1.84
CA PRO A 184 9.61 -37.20 -2.00
C PRO A 184 9.78 -38.18 -0.84
N VAL A 185 8.70 -38.40 -0.08
CA VAL A 185 8.62 -39.49 0.90
C VAL A 185 8.82 -40.77 0.10
N LEU A 186 9.94 -41.46 0.32
CA LEU A 186 10.26 -42.72 -0.33
C LEU A 186 9.21 -43.76 0.10
N PRO A 187 8.47 -44.39 -0.84
CA PRO A 187 7.59 -45.48 -0.50
C PRO A 187 8.45 -46.70 -0.20
N GLY A 188 8.56 -47.07 1.07
CA GLY A 188 9.47 -48.14 1.46
C GLY A 188 9.54 -48.44 2.94
N GLU A 189 8.40 -48.55 3.63
CA GLU A 189 8.29 -49.41 4.81
C GLU A 189 6.96 -50.17 4.73
N PRO A 190 6.99 -51.49 4.45
CA PRO A 190 5.76 -52.28 4.42
C PRO A 190 5.23 -52.38 5.86
N ALA A 191 4.13 -51.68 6.12
CA ALA A 191 3.30 -51.93 7.28
C ALA A 191 2.90 -53.40 7.27
N ALA A 192 3.22 -54.11 8.35
CA ALA A 192 2.86 -55.50 8.54
C ALA A 192 1.34 -55.66 8.36
N VAL A 193 0.96 -56.56 7.46
CA VAL A 193 -0.43 -56.97 7.24
C VAL A 193 -0.85 -57.76 8.47
N GLU A 194 -1.60 -57.11 9.35
CA GLU A 194 -2.30 -57.76 10.44
C GLU A 194 -3.61 -58.31 9.88
N GLU A 195 -3.77 -59.64 9.88
CA GLU A 195 -4.96 -60.30 9.35
C GLU A 195 -6.23 -59.86 10.12
N PRO A 196 -7.35 -59.65 9.42
CA PRO A 196 -8.57 -59.17 10.06
C PRO A 196 -9.19 -60.28 10.92
N ARG A 197 -9.12 -60.12 12.24
CA ARG A 197 -10.00 -60.84 13.16
C ARG A 197 -11.41 -60.26 13.03
N GLU A 198 -12.34 -61.08 12.55
CA GLU A 198 -13.77 -60.76 12.53
C GLU A 198 -14.25 -60.43 13.96
N SER A 199 -14.62 -59.16 14.17
CA SER A 199 -15.28 -58.69 15.38
C SER A 199 -16.79 -58.97 15.27
N PRO A 200 -17.47 -59.43 16.34
CA PRO A 200 -18.92 -59.65 16.34
C PRO A 200 -19.75 -58.36 16.23
N TRP A 201 -19.10 -57.20 16.18
CA TRP A 201 -19.74 -55.90 16.08
C TRP A 201 -19.58 -55.38 14.66
N THR A 202 -20.67 -55.38 13.89
CA THR A 202 -20.76 -54.56 12.69
C THR A 202 -20.81 -53.11 13.13
N GLU A 203 -19.69 -52.41 13.04
CA GLU A 203 -19.69 -50.95 13.12
C GLU A 203 -20.68 -50.42 12.07
N PRO A 204 -21.58 -49.49 12.43
CA PRO A 204 -22.41 -48.84 11.44
C PRO A 204 -21.46 -48.14 10.46
N GLU A 205 -21.58 -48.49 9.19
CA GLU A 205 -20.89 -47.85 8.08
C GLU A 205 -21.13 -46.34 8.18
N THR A 206 -20.14 -45.61 8.71
CA THR A 206 -20.22 -44.16 8.83
C THR A 206 -20.02 -43.60 7.43
N ALA A 207 -21.13 -43.32 6.75
CA ALA A 207 -21.14 -42.50 5.55
C ALA A 207 -20.25 -41.27 5.80
N PRO A 208 -19.41 -40.84 4.82
CA PRO A 208 -18.63 -39.62 4.98
C PRO A 208 -19.59 -38.50 5.34
N LEU A 209 -19.40 -37.91 6.54
CA LEU A 209 -20.25 -36.84 7.04
C LEU A 209 -20.35 -35.76 5.96
N PRO A 210 -21.55 -35.21 5.67
CA PRO A 210 -21.68 -34.12 4.72
C PRO A 210 -20.76 -32.98 5.18
N VAL A 211 -19.76 -32.65 4.34
CA VAL A 211 -18.91 -31.49 4.57
C VAL A 211 -19.76 -30.28 4.29
N VAL A 212 -20.32 -29.69 5.34
CA VAL A 212 -21.16 -28.50 5.23
C VAL A 212 -20.25 -27.33 4.80
N PRO A 213 -20.54 -26.63 3.70
CA PRO A 213 -19.81 -25.43 3.35
C PRO A 213 -20.04 -24.38 4.43
N GLY A 214 -19.01 -23.64 4.79
CA GLY A 214 -19.09 -22.68 5.90
C GLY A 214 -17.86 -21.81 6.00
N VAL A 215 -17.96 -20.73 6.77
CA VAL A 215 -16.86 -19.86 7.16
C VAL A 215 -16.58 -20.09 8.64
N HIS A 216 -15.38 -20.57 8.92
CA HIS A 216 -14.90 -20.84 10.27
C HIS A 216 -13.69 -19.96 10.55
N GLY A 217 -13.41 -19.69 11.81
CA GLY A 217 -12.16 -19.02 12.16
C GLY A 217 -12.13 -18.57 13.60
N ARG A 218 -11.16 -17.72 13.91
CA ARG A 218 -10.99 -17.13 15.23
C ARG A 218 -11.01 -15.61 15.16
N VAL A 219 -11.72 -14.99 16.08
CA VAL A 219 -11.61 -13.56 16.32
C VAL A 219 -10.63 -13.29 17.46
N GLY A 220 -9.64 -12.47 17.18
CA GLY A 220 -8.64 -12.06 18.16
C GLY A 220 -8.25 -10.60 18.04
N ASP A 221 -7.36 -10.15 18.91
CA ASP A 221 -6.65 -8.89 18.76
C ASP A 221 -5.26 -9.12 18.12
N ARG A 222 -4.53 -8.05 17.75
CA ARG A 222 -3.16 -8.14 17.22
C ARG A 222 -2.13 -8.73 18.19
N SER A 223 -2.48 -8.88 19.48
CA SER A 223 -1.62 -9.57 20.45
C SER A 223 -1.78 -11.09 20.41
N GLY A 224 -2.73 -11.60 19.61
CA GLY A 224 -3.05 -13.01 19.48
C GLY A 224 -4.02 -13.51 20.56
N ARG A 225 -4.60 -12.60 21.36
CA ARG A 225 -5.60 -12.95 22.37
C ARG A 225 -6.95 -13.16 21.69
N ALA A 226 -7.62 -14.26 22.03
CA ALA A 226 -8.98 -14.51 21.60
C ALA A 226 -9.97 -13.53 22.22
N LEU A 227 -10.89 -13.03 21.39
CA LEU A 227 -11.98 -12.17 21.80
C LEU A 227 -13.28 -12.98 21.87
N ARG A 228 -13.87 -13.05 23.07
CA ARG A 228 -15.14 -13.73 23.34
C ARG A 228 -16.32 -12.78 23.15
N GLY A 229 -17.46 -13.31 22.68
CA GLY A 229 -18.71 -12.56 22.57
C GLY A 229 -18.66 -11.48 21.50
N VAL A 230 -17.79 -11.63 20.51
CA VAL A 230 -17.77 -10.76 19.33
C VAL A 230 -18.88 -11.22 18.39
N GLU A 231 -19.70 -10.28 17.94
CA GLU A 231 -20.76 -10.53 16.97
C GLU A 231 -20.12 -10.66 15.58
N VAL A 232 -20.22 -11.84 14.97
CA VAL A 232 -19.74 -12.14 13.62
C VAL A 232 -20.94 -12.30 12.70
N SER A 233 -21.09 -11.39 11.75
CA SER A 233 -22.18 -11.36 10.77
C SER A 233 -21.67 -11.75 9.39
N LEU A 234 -22.46 -12.53 8.66
CA LEU A 234 -22.20 -12.93 7.29
C LEU A 234 -23.18 -12.22 6.35
N PHE A 235 -22.65 -11.58 5.32
CA PHE A 235 -23.40 -10.91 4.27
C PHE A 235 -23.12 -11.56 2.91
N ASP A 236 -24.08 -11.46 1.99
CA ASP A 236 -23.82 -11.74 0.59
C ASP A 236 -23.06 -10.59 -0.09
N THR A 237 -22.73 -10.75 -1.37
CA THR A 237 -22.06 -9.70 -2.17
C THR A 237 -22.95 -8.51 -2.53
N ALA A 238 -24.26 -8.62 -2.34
CA ALA A 238 -25.22 -7.54 -2.51
C ALA A 238 -25.41 -6.70 -1.21
N GLY A 239 -24.85 -7.16 -0.08
CA GLY A 239 -24.94 -6.52 1.23
C GLY A 239 -26.13 -6.96 2.08
N GLU A 240 -26.84 -8.02 1.69
CA GLU A 240 -27.90 -8.62 2.49
C GLU A 240 -27.32 -9.46 3.63
N LEU A 241 -27.83 -9.27 4.85
CA LEU A 241 -27.41 -10.05 6.02
C LEU A 241 -27.99 -11.46 5.93
N LEU A 242 -27.12 -12.46 5.84
CA LEU A 242 -27.52 -13.87 5.79
C LEU A 242 -27.70 -14.44 7.19
N THR A 243 -26.73 -14.24 8.07
CA THR A 243 -26.76 -14.78 9.43
C THR A 243 -25.74 -14.11 10.35
N THR A 244 -25.90 -14.28 11.66
CA THR A 244 -25.00 -13.76 12.69
C THR A 244 -24.75 -14.82 13.76
N THR A 245 -23.52 -14.91 14.24
CA THR A 245 -23.10 -15.76 15.37
C THR A 245 -22.25 -14.96 16.34
N GLU A 246 -22.17 -15.40 17.60
CA GLU A 246 -21.19 -14.86 18.55
C GLU A 246 -19.95 -15.77 18.65
N THR A 247 -18.80 -15.19 18.97
CA THR A 247 -17.58 -15.97 19.20
C THR A 247 -17.63 -16.74 20.52
N ALA A 248 -17.16 -17.98 20.46
CA ALA A 248 -16.97 -18.86 21.62
C ALA A 248 -15.90 -18.31 22.59
N PRO A 249 -15.77 -18.87 23.81
CA PRO A 249 -14.80 -18.39 24.81
C PRO A 249 -13.33 -18.43 24.37
N ASP A 250 -13.00 -19.30 23.41
CA ASP A 250 -11.68 -19.42 22.79
C ASP A 250 -11.50 -18.51 21.55
N GLY A 251 -12.50 -17.66 21.26
CA GLY A 251 -12.55 -16.73 20.14
C GLY A 251 -13.01 -17.36 18.83
N THR A 252 -13.34 -18.65 18.80
CA THR A 252 -13.74 -19.31 17.56
C THR A 252 -15.16 -18.95 17.14
N TYR A 253 -15.40 -18.89 15.84
CA TYR A 253 -16.73 -18.73 15.25
C TYR A 253 -16.93 -19.76 14.12
N ARG A 254 -18.18 -20.13 13.90
CA ARG A 254 -18.59 -21.06 12.84
C ARG A 254 -19.91 -20.59 12.23
N ILE A 255 -19.90 -20.37 10.93
CA ILE A 255 -21.07 -19.99 10.16
C ILE A 255 -21.20 -20.97 9.00
N ASP A 256 -22.27 -21.75 8.99
CA ASP A 256 -22.57 -22.65 7.86
C ASP A 256 -23.26 -21.84 6.75
N VAL A 257 -22.97 -22.16 5.48
CA VAL A 257 -23.55 -21.49 4.29
C VAL A 257 -24.20 -22.51 3.36
N ASP A 258 -25.26 -22.09 2.65
CA ASP A 258 -26.06 -23.00 1.82
C ASP A 258 -25.37 -23.40 0.50
N GLY A 259 -24.29 -22.72 0.12
CA GLY A 259 -23.55 -23.00 -1.12
C GLY A 259 -22.17 -22.35 -1.19
N GLY A 260 -21.33 -22.85 -2.09
CA GLY A 260 -20.04 -22.22 -2.39
C GLY A 260 -20.23 -20.89 -3.12
N GLY A 261 -19.47 -19.86 -2.74
CA GLY A 261 -19.64 -18.50 -3.21
C GLY A 261 -18.72 -17.50 -2.51
N GLU A 262 -18.81 -16.24 -2.91
CA GLU A 262 -18.19 -15.12 -2.20
C GLU A 262 -19.18 -14.54 -1.18
N TYR A 263 -18.68 -14.29 0.03
CA TYR A 263 -19.43 -13.72 1.15
C TYR A 263 -18.59 -12.65 1.84
N VAL A 264 -19.22 -11.72 2.54
CA VAL A 264 -18.53 -10.76 3.40
C VAL A 264 -18.75 -11.15 4.85
N VAL A 265 -17.66 -11.37 5.59
CA VAL A 265 -17.72 -11.69 7.03
C VAL A 265 -17.31 -10.45 7.79
N ALA A 266 -18.17 -9.96 8.68
CA ALA A 266 -17.89 -8.82 9.52
C ALA A 266 -17.89 -9.20 10.99
N ALA A 267 -16.89 -8.75 11.74
CA ALA A 267 -16.82 -8.88 13.19
C ALA A 267 -16.99 -7.51 13.87
N ARG A 268 -17.90 -7.43 14.83
CA ARG A 268 -18.20 -6.22 15.59
C ARG A 268 -18.21 -6.52 17.10
N SER A 269 -17.49 -5.71 17.86
CA SER A 269 -17.32 -5.93 19.30
C SER A 269 -17.45 -4.61 20.08
N GLY A 270 -18.67 -4.20 20.40
CA GLY A 270 -18.91 -3.01 21.24
C GLY A 270 -18.24 -1.75 20.67
N GLU A 271 -17.33 -1.16 21.45
CA GLU A 271 -16.56 0.06 21.11
C GLU A 271 -15.32 -0.19 20.24
N ARG A 272 -15.08 -1.43 19.80
CA ARG A 272 -13.95 -1.77 18.91
C ARG A 272 -14.28 -1.46 17.45
N GLU A 273 -13.25 -1.15 16.66
CA GLU A 273 -13.42 -0.89 15.22
C GLU A 273 -13.96 -2.15 14.52
N PRO A 274 -15.08 -2.06 13.78
CA PRO A 274 -15.63 -3.20 13.07
C PRO A 274 -14.72 -3.58 11.90
N VAL A 275 -14.53 -4.88 11.71
CA VAL A 275 -13.75 -5.42 10.57
C VAL A 275 -14.68 -6.18 9.66
N ALA A 276 -14.48 -6.04 8.34
CA ALA A 276 -15.18 -6.81 7.32
C ALA A 276 -14.19 -7.33 6.28
N GLU A 277 -14.29 -8.60 5.94
CA GLU A 277 -13.41 -9.28 4.97
C GLU A 277 -14.22 -10.06 3.94
N LEU A 278 -13.82 -10.00 2.68
CA LEU A 278 -14.40 -10.81 1.61
C LEU A 278 -13.80 -12.22 1.66
N VAL A 279 -14.64 -13.22 1.84
CA VAL A 279 -14.27 -14.63 1.95
C VAL A 279 -14.83 -15.45 0.79
N THR A 280 -14.13 -16.53 0.44
CA THR A 280 -14.57 -17.44 -0.64
C THR A 280 -14.72 -18.86 -0.10
N VAL A 281 -15.92 -19.42 -0.23
CA VAL A 281 -16.24 -20.78 0.21
C VAL A 281 -16.30 -21.71 -0.99
N ASN A 282 -15.45 -22.75 -1.01
CA ASN A 282 -15.30 -23.67 -2.15
C ASN A 282 -15.85 -25.08 -1.84
N GLY A 283 -17.14 -25.17 -1.48
CA GLY A 283 -17.84 -26.45 -1.26
C GLY A 283 -17.50 -27.20 0.02
N GLY A 284 -16.65 -26.64 0.88
CA GLY A 284 -16.35 -27.12 2.23
C GLY A 284 -15.97 -25.94 3.14
N PRO A 285 -15.63 -26.17 4.42
CA PRO A 285 -15.36 -25.10 5.37
C PRO A 285 -14.10 -24.33 4.98
N ALA A 286 -14.21 -23.01 4.95
CA ALA A 286 -13.12 -22.08 4.70
C ALA A 286 -12.71 -21.39 6.00
N TRP A 287 -11.40 -21.25 6.23
CA TRP A 287 -10.84 -20.76 7.49
C TRP A 287 -10.34 -19.32 7.35
N TYR A 288 -10.91 -18.39 8.12
CA TYR A 288 -10.60 -16.96 8.10
C TYR A 288 -10.54 -16.38 9.53
N ASP A 289 -9.36 -15.97 9.96
CA ASP A 289 -9.19 -15.33 11.27
C ASP A 289 -9.38 -13.82 11.16
N LEU A 290 -10.22 -13.26 12.03
CA LEU A 290 -10.55 -11.84 12.05
C LEU A 290 -9.81 -11.16 13.21
N ILE A 291 -9.17 -10.04 12.92
CA ILE A 291 -8.46 -9.26 13.94
C ILE A 291 -9.28 -8.02 14.23
N VAL A 292 -9.89 -7.94 15.42
CA VAL A 292 -10.66 -6.78 15.87
C VAL A 292 -9.78 -6.00 16.85
N ASP A 293 -9.33 -4.83 16.41
CA ASP A 293 -8.41 -4.02 17.19
C ASP A 293 -9.11 -3.43 18.43
N GLY A 294 -8.45 -3.58 19.59
CA GLY A 294 -8.88 -2.98 20.84
C GLY A 294 -8.39 -1.52 20.94
N PRO A 295 -8.96 -0.73 21.86
CA PRO A 295 -8.47 0.62 22.06
C PRO A 295 -7.08 0.66 22.72
N GLY A 296 -6.24 1.59 22.27
CA GLY A 296 -5.02 2.01 22.94
C GLY A 296 -5.29 3.05 24.03
N ALA A 297 -4.24 3.42 24.77
CA ALA A 297 -4.28 4.51 25.75
C ALA A 297 -3.21 5.56 25.47
N ALA A 298 -3.53 6.84 25.65
CA ALA A 298 -2.55 7.91 25.67
C ALA A 298 -2.31 8.36 27.11
N THR A 299 -1.12 8.09 27.64
CA THR A 299 -0.68 8.52 28.95
C THR A 299 0.39 9.60 28.82
N GLY A 300 0.68 10.31 29.90
CA GLY A 300 1.71 11.34 29.84
C GLY A 300 1.80 12.20 31.09
N VAL A 301 2.69 13.19 31.04
CA VAL A 301 2.88 14.18 32.10
C VAL A 301 2.93 15.57 31.49
N VAL A 302 2.19 16.50 32.08
CA VAL A 302 2.18 17.91 31.74
C VAL A 302 3.02 18.67 32.76
N ARG A 303 4.04 19.41 32.30
CA ARG A 303 4.95 20.17 33.16
C ARG A 303 4.97 21.66 32.82
N ASP A 304 5.31 22.48 33.80
CA ASP A 304 5.64 23.89 33.62
C ASP A 304 7.13 24.08 33.24
N PRO A 305 7.58 25.30 32.87
CA PRO A 305 8.98 25.56 32.55
C PRO A 305 9.96 25.35 33.71
N ALA A 306 9.46 25.22 34.95
CA ALA A 306 10.24 24.92 36.14
C ALA A 306 10.29 23.40 36.46
N GLY A 307 9.61 22.57 35.66
CA GLY A 307 9.57 21.12 35.78
C GLY A 307 8.51 20.58 36.75
N HIS A 308 7.63 21.42 37.30
CA HIS A 308 6.54 20.97 38.17
C HIS A 308 5.34 20.47 37.36
N GLY A 309 4.65 19.46 37.89
CA GLY A 309 3.42 18.95 37.30
C GLY A 309 2.29 19.98 37.32
N VAL A 310 1.57 20.12 36.21
CA VAL A 310 0.50 21.11 36.04
C VAL A 310 -0.86 20.42 35.95
N VAL A 311 -1.83 20.90 36.73
CA VAL A 311 -3.24 20.53 36.59
C VAL A 311 -3.83 21.23 35.37
N ALA A 312 -4.18 20.46 34.35
CA ALA A 312 -4.61 20.89 33.03
C ALA A 312 -5.73 19.99 32.51
N THR A 313 -6.51 20.51 31.56
CA THR A 313 -7.43 19.70 30.77
C THR A 313 -6.69 19.22 29.53
N VAL A 314 -6.75 17.93 29.27
CA VAL A 314 -6.10 17.27 28.14
C VAL A 314 -7.17 16.73 27.23
N THR A 315 -7.15 17.13 25.96
CA THR A 315 -8.15 16.74 24.95
C THR A 315 -7.42 16.19 23.73
N LEU A 316 -7.80 15.00 23.29
CA LEU A 316 -7.31 14.37 22.08
C LEU A 316 -8.28 14.64 20.95
N VAL A 317 -7.78 15.12 19.82
CA VAL A 317 -8.56 15.56 18.67
C VAL A 317 -8.05 14.90 17.39
N ASP A 318 -8.93 14.46 16.50
CA ASP A 318 -8.55 13.88 15.21
C ASP A 318 -8.19 14.94 14.14
N ASP A 319 -7.78 14.51 12.95
CA ASP A 319 -7.44 15.41 11.82
C ASP A 319 -8.65 16.23 11.31
N ARG A 320 -9.88 15.88 11.70
CA ARG A 320 -11.11 16.59 11.35
C ARG A 320 -11.51 17.61 12.41
N GLY A 321 -10.81 17.66 13.54
CA GLY A 321 -11.13 18.55 14.66
C GLY A 321 -12.13 17.98 15.65
N GLU A 322 -12.51 16.70 15.54
CA GLU A 322 -13.45 16.03 16.44
C GLU A 322 -12.75 15.54 17.71
N VAL A 323 -13.39 15.71 18.87
CA VAL A 323 -12.85 15.28 20.16
C VAL A 323 -13.02 13.77 20.32
N VAL A 324 -11.90 13.06 20.47
CA VAL A 324 -11.84 11.59 20.55
C VAL A 324 -11.80 11.13 22.01
N ALA A 325 -11.02 11.81 22.85
CA ALA A 325 -10.93 11.52 24.28
C ALA A 325 -10.56 12.78 25.06
N ALA A 326 -11.03 12.90 26.30
CA ALA A 326 -10.69 14.03 27.15
C ALA A 326 -10.51 13.59 28.60
N GLY A 327 -9.62 14.29 29.32
CA GLY A 327 -9.30 14.00 30.71
C GLY A 327 -8.67 15.20 31.40
N ARG A 328 -8.37 15.05 32.69
CA ARG A 328 -7.64 16.04 33.47
C ARG A 328 -6.38 15.41 34.04
N THR A 329 -5.31 16.18 34.11
CA THR A 329 -4.10 15.74 34.81
C THR A 329 -4.28 15.77 36.33
N ASP A 330 -3.53 14.93 37.03
CA ASP A 330 -3.43 14.92 38.48
C ASP A 330 -2.52 16.05 39.01
N ALA A 331 -2.36 16.14 40.34
CA ALA A 331 -1.50 17.14 40.99
C ALA A 331 0.01 16.98 40.66
N ALA A 332 0.43 15.82 40.13
CA ALA A 332 1.77 15.58 39.62
C ALA A 332 1.87 15.79 38.09
N GLY A 333 0.81 16.29 37.46
CA GLY A 333 0.73 16.56 36.02
C GLY A 333 0.44 15.33 35.17
N ARG A 334 0.16 14.15 35.74
CA ARG A 334 -0.04 12.92 34.96
C ARG A 334 -1.45 12.82 34.40
N TYR A 335 -1.60 12.36 33.16
CA TYR A 335 -2.89 12.02 32.55
C TYR A 335 -2.89 10.61 31.98
N GLU A 336 -4.11 10.06 31.84
CA GLU A 336 -4.39 8.80 31.15
C GLU A 336 -5.71 8.94 30.39
N LEU A 337 -5.65 8.85 29.07
CA LEU A 337 -6.80 8.79 28.17
C LEU A 337 -6.90 7.36 27.65
N ARG A 338 -7.95 6.64 28.07
CA ARG A 338 -8.20 5.26 27.65
C ARG A 338 -9.14 5.22 26.45
N ASP A 339 -9.32 4.03 25.91
CA ASP A 339 -10.36 3.76 24.92
C ASP A 339 -10.16 4.49 23.58
N VAL A 340 -8.90 4.78 23.21
CA VAL A 340 -8.54 5.53 22.00
C VAL A 340 -8.17 4.59 20.85
N ALA A 341 -8.83 4.71 19.70
CA ALA A 341 -8.48 3.95 18.50
C ALA A 341 -7.06 4.24 18.01
N ALA A 342 -6.42 3.28 17.34
CA ALA A 342 -5.09 3.47 16.77
C ALA A 342 -5.10 4.61 15.73
N GLY A 343 -4.17 5.56 15.83
CA GLY A 343 -4.17 6.69 14.90
C GLY A 343 -3.25 7.83 15.27
N GLU A 344 -3.15 8.80 14.36
CA GLU A 344 -2.50 10.09 14.60
C GLU A 344 -3.53 11.07 15.13
N TYR A 345 -3.19 11.74 16.22
CA TYR A 345 -4.07 12.71 16.86
C TYR A 345 -3.30 13.96 17.30
N HIS A 346 -4.06 15.02 17.55
CA HIS A 346 -3.59 16.24 18.19
C HIS A 346 -3.99 16.23 19.67
N LEU A 347 -3.00 16.26 20.55
CA LEU A 347 -3.19 16.42 21.99
C LEU A 347 -3.17 17.90 22.35
N LEU A 348 -4.33 18.43 22.73
CA LEU A 348 -4.52 19.78 23.24
C LEU A 348 -4.45 19.77 24.76
N VAL A 349 -3.52 20.54 25.31
CA VAL A 349 -3.37 20.72 26.75
C VAL A 349 -3.71 22.15 27.10
N ALA A 350 -4.70 22.36 27.96
CA ALA A 350 -5.13 23.67 28.42
C ALA A 350 -4.97 23.78 29.94
N ALA A 351 -4.09 24.67 30.38
CA ALA A 351 -3.85 25.03 31.78
C ALA A 351 -4.29 26.48 32.03
N ALA A 352 -4.28 26.93 33.29
CA ALA A 352 -4.74 28.28 33.65
C ALA A 352 -3.88 29.36 32.96
N GLY A 353 -4.40 29.96 31.88
CA GLY A 353 -3.75 31.03 31.13
C GLY A 353 -2.72 30.58 30.10
N SER A 354 -2.55 29.28 29.87
CA SER A 354 -1.59 28.73 28.91
C SER A 354 -2.13 27.47 28.22
N SER A 355 -1.69 27.25 26.98
CA SER A 355 -2.05 26.05 26.23
C SER A 355 -0.88 25.54 25.41
N ALA A 356 -0.88 24.24 25.15
CA ALA A 356 0.09 23.57 24.31
C ALA A 356 -0.64 22.58 23.39
N THR A 357 -0.08 22.34 22.21
CA THR A 357 -0.58 21.35 21.27
C THR A 357 0.58 20.51 20.77
N THR A 358 0.45 19.19 20.84
CA THR A 358 1.45 18.26 20.32
C THR A 358 0.78 17.16 19.50
N ARG A 359 1.54 16.52 18.61
CA ARG A 359 1.06 15.33 17.89
C ARG A 359 1.33 14.09 18.72
N VAL A 360 0.36 13.19 18.76
CA VAL A 360 0.44 11.91 19.46
C VAL A 360 -0.03 10.81 18.53
N THR A 361 0.86 9.87 18.25
CA THR A 361 0.53 8.63 17.57
C THR A 361 0.12 7.59 18.61
N VAL A 362 -1.17 7.25 18.67
CA VAL A 362 -1.66 6.17 19.53
C VAL A 362 -1.43 4.84 18.83
N PRO A 363 -0.60 3.94 19.38
CA PRO A 363 -0.33 2.65 18.78
C PRO A 363 -1.56 1.75 18.85
N ALA A 364 -1.66 0.79 17.93
CA ALA A 364 -2.76 -0.17 17.88
C ALA A 364 -2.87 -1.07 19.13
N THR A 365 -1.81 -1.17 19.93
CA THR A 365 -1.78 -1.90 21.20
C THR A 365 -0.87 -1.15 22.18
N GLY A 366 -1.29 -1.06 23.44
CA GLY A 366 -0.49 -0.51 24.54
C GLY A 366 -0.77 0.96 24.84
N SER A 367 0.04 1.54 25.73
CA SER A 367 -0.02 2.96 26.06
C SER A 367 1.10 3.73 25.36
N VAL A 368 0.76 4.84 24.70
CA VAL A 368 1.76 5.84 24.31
C VAL A 368 1.95 6.82 25.45
N THR A 369 3.20 7.05 25.85
CA THR A 369 3.53 8.09 26.82
C THR A 369 4.00 9.34 26.10
N THR A 370 3.40 10.50 26.36
CA THR A 370 3.84 11.79 25.80
C THR A 370 4.05 12.80 26.93
N GLU A 371 5.24 13.37 27.02
CA GLU A 371 5.51 14.50 27.92
C GLU A 371 5.21 15.82 27.18
N VAL A 372 4.52 16.74 27.86
CA VAL A 372 4.13 18.03 27.30
C VAL A 372 4.54 19.15 28.24
N ASP A 373 5.40 20.05 27.75
CA ASP A 373 5.75 21.27 28.46
C ASP A 373 4.81 22.41 28.03
N VAL A 374 4.16 23.04 29.01
CA VAL A 374 3.26 24.17 28.77
C VAL A 374 4.03 25.48 28.96
N PRO A 375 3.94 26.45 28.04
CA PRO A 375 4.62 27.74 28.19
C PRO A 375 4.12 28.51 29.43
N ALA A 376 4.99 29.36 29.97
CA ALA A 376 4.63 30.23 31.09
C ALA A 376 3.41 31.09 30.73
N ALA A 377 2.44 31.19 31.65
CA ALA A 377 1.31 32.08 31.48
C ALA A 377 1.82 33.53 31.30
N PRO A 378 1.24 34.32 30.38
CA PRO A 378 1.63 35.70 30.22
C PRO A 378 1.40 36.45 31.54
N VAL A 379 2.47 37.02 32.09
CA VAL A 379 2.39 37.87 33.28
C VAL A 379 1.54 39.08 32.91
N ALA A 380 0.36 39.20 33.52
CA ALA A 380 -0.46 40.39 33.37
C ALA A 380 0.37 41.60 33.80
N ALA A 381 0.58 42.55 32.89
CA ALA A 381 1.25 43.80 33.23
C ALA A 381 0.45 44.50 34.35
N PRO A 382 1.09 44.92 35.45
CA PRO A 382 0.39 45.72 36.45
C PRO A 382 -0.01 47.06 35.80
N ASN A 383 -1.30 47.38 35.88
CA ASN A 383 -1.84 48.71 35.50
C ASN A 383 -1.26 49.82 36.36
#